data_AF-A0A971YBB2-F1
#
_entry.id   AF-A0A971YBB2-F1
#
_cell.length_a   1.000
_cell.length_b   1.000
_cell.length_c   1.000
_cell.angle_alpha   90.00
_cell.angle_beta   90.00
_cell.angle_gamma   90.00
#
_symmetry.space_group_name_H-M   'P 1'
#
loop_
_entity.id
_entity.type
_entity.pdbx_description
1 polymer ?
#
loop_
_entity_poly.entity_id
_entity_poly.type
_entity_poly.pdbx_seq_one_letter_code
_entity_poly.pdbx_strand_id
1 'polypeptide(L)'
;MPCLFLLVLLCLIPDPAWAWGPGVHLTIGNAILTQLVHLPATIAAILAAYPEHFLYGALSADIFIGKGCQTTPTHSHNWNTARALWRTAHEPAHQAYAYGYLTHLAADVIAHNYLVPNLLGFSVVRGKLAHTYVEMLADLCVDWPQKQGSRIFCQPHSCSDTLLLQAVR
;
A
#
# COMPACT_ATOMS: atom_id res chain seq x y z
N MET A 1 8.22 -28.45 23.41
CA MET A 1 8.17 -28.86 22.00
C MET A 1 6.75 -28.98 21.39
N PRO A 2 5.65 -29.25 22.12
CA PRO A 2 4.31 -29.25 21.50
C PRO A 2 3.79 -27.84 21.17
N CYS A 3 4.18 -26.80 21.92
CA CYS A 3 3.77 -25.42 21.64
C CYS A 3 4.32 -24.86 20.33
N LEU A 4 5.54 -25.24 19.93
CA LEU A 4 6.13 -24.80 18.66
C LEU A 4 5.41 -25.42 17.47
N PHE A 5 5.05 -26.69 17.58
CA PHE A 5 4.29 -27.41 16.56
C PHE A 5 2.86 -26.87 16.44
N LEU A 6 2.23 -26.53 17.57
CA LEU A 6 0.92 -25.87 17.61
C LEU A 6 0.96 -24.49 16.94
N LEU A 7 2.03 -23.72 17.17
CA LEU A 7 2.22 -22.39 16.58
C LEU A 7 2.45 -22.45 15.06
N VAL A 8 3.18 -23.46 14.58
CA VAL A 8 3.34 -23.74 13.14
C VAL A 8 2.02 -24.20 12.51
N LEU A 9 1.22 -25.02 13.20
CA LEU A 9 -0.12 -25.44 12.76
C LEU A 9 -1.12 -24.28 12.74
N LEU A 10 -1.03 -23.34 13.69
CA LEU A 10 -1.82 -22.11 13.70
C LEU A 10 -1.49 -21.20 12.50
N CYS A 11 -0.24 -21.18 12.03
CA CYS A 11 0.13 -20.49 10.79
C CYS A 11 -0.37 -21.19 9.51
N LEU A 12 -0.85 -22.43 9.60
CA LEU A 12 -1.28 -23.25 8.46
C LEU A 12 -2.81 -23.26 8.24
N ILE A 13 -3.59 -22.59 9.10
CA ILE A 13 -5.05 -22.48 8.99
C ILE A 13 -5.42 -20.99 8.83
N PRO A 14 -5.58 -20.46 7.60
CA PRO A 14 -6.04 -19.09 7.42
C PRO A 14 -7.57 -19.07 7.47
N ASP A 15 -8.13 -18.71 8.63
CA ASP A 15 -9.53 -18.28 8.74
C ASP A 15 -9.63 -16.77 8.42
N PRO A 16 -10.73 -16.30 7.78
CA PRO A 16 -10.79 -15.00 7.15
C PRO A 16 -11.02 -13.89 8.19
N ALA A 17 -10.07 -12.99 8.35
CA ALA A 17 -10.25 -11.75 9.11
C ALA A 17 -9.46 -10.61 8.47
N TRP A 18 -10.12 -9.47 8.26
CA TRP A 18 -9.72 -8.39 7.37
C TRP A 18 -8.73 -7.37 8.03
N ALA A 19 -7.45 -7.21 7.64
CA ALA A 19 -6.70 -5.90 7.54
C ALA A 19 -5.52 -5.83 6.54
N TRP A 20 -5.11 -4.65 6.03
CA TRP A 20 -4.53 -4.40 4.67
C TRP A 20 -2.99 -4.39 4.55
N GLY A 21 -2.40 -5.12 3.59
CA GLY A 21 -0.99 -5.05 3.18
C GLY A 21 -0.83 -4.73 1.67
N PRO A 22 0.35 -4.99 1.05
CA PRO A 22 0.59 -4.67 -0.38
C PRO A 22 -0.42 -5.33 -1.32
N GLY A 23 -0.96 -6.49 -0.96
CA GLY A 23 -1.99 -7.16 -1.74
C GLY A 23 -3.29 -6.39 -1.80
N VAL A 24 -3.76 -5.86 -0.67
CA VAL A 24 -4.96 -5.03 -0.64
C VAL A 24 -4.75 -3.72 -1.39
N HIS A 25 -3.63 -3.02 -1.20
CA HIS A 25 -3.35 -1.79 -1.94
C HIS A 25 -3.30 -2.01 -3.45
N LEU A 26 -2.67 -3.09 -3.91
CA LEU A 26 -2.64 -3.44 -5.34
C LEU A 26 -4.04 -3.79 -5.86
N THR A 27 -4.86 -4.47 -5.06
CA THR A 27 -6.24 -4.83 -5.42
C THR A 27 -7.11 -3.59 -5.55
N ILE A 28 -7.04 -2.66 -4.59
CA ILE A 28 -7.76 -1.38 -4.64
C ILE A 28 -7.33 -0.57 -5.87
N GLY A 29 -6.01 -0.48 -6.12
CA GLY A 29 -5.48 0.19 -7.30
C GLY A 29 -6.01 -0.41 -8.61
N ASN A 30 -5.96 -1.73 -8.76
CA ASN A 30 -6.52 -2.38 -9.95
C ASN A 30 -8.03 -2.18 -10.07
N ALA A 31 -8.78 -2.24 -8.97
CA ALA A 31 -10.22 -1.97 -8.98
C ALA A 31 -10.52 -0.57 -9.53
N ILE A 32 -9.77 0.44 -9.11
CA ILE A 32 -9.87 1.81 -9.63
C ILE A 32 -9.56 1.85 -11.14
N LEU A 33 -8.50 1.16 -11.60
CA LEU A 33 -8.14 1.09 -13.02
C LEU A 33 -9.21 0.39 -13.88
N THR A 34 -10.02 -0.51 -13.31
CA THR A 34 -11.15 -1.11 -14.03
C THR A 34 -12.40 -0.23 -14.07
N GLN A 35 -12.46 0.81 -13.23
CA GLN A 35 -13.64 1.65 -13.00
C GLN A 35 -13.38 3.13 -13.32
N LEU A 36 -12.46 3.42 -14.24
CA LEU A 36 -12.04 4.79 -14.60
C LEU A 36 -13.20 5.69 -15.06
N VAL A 37 -14.29 5.11 -15.56
CA VAL A 37 -15.51 5.83 -15.96
C VAL A 37 -16.15 6.62 -14.80
N HIS A 38 -15.89 6.24 -13.56
CA HIS A 38 -16.41 6.91 -12.37
C HIS A 38 -15.50 8.06 -11.88
N LEU A 39 -14.35 8.27 -12.51
CA LEU A 39 -13.42 9.35 -12.17
C LEU A 39 -13.63 10.57 -13.07
N PRO A 40 -13.22 11.77 -12.63
CA PRO A 40 -13.10 12.93 -13.51
C PRO A 40 -12.26 12.60 -14.75
N ALA A 41 -12.72 13.01 -15.93
CA ALA A 41 -12.15 12.61 -17.22
C ALA A 41 -10.63 12.86 -17.34
N THR A 42 -10.14 13.96 -16.75
CA THR A 42 -8.71 14.29 -16.74
C THR A 42 -7.89 13.31 -15.91
N ILE A 43 -8.38 12.89 -14.75
CA ILE A 43 -7.72 11.89 -13.90
C ILE A 43 -7.80 10.53 -14.58
N ALA A 44 -8.98 10.16 -15.09
CA ALA A 44 -9.17 8.90 -15.81
C ALA A 44 -8.18 8.74 -16.97
N ALA A 45 -7.98 9.80 -17.77
CA ALA A 45 -7.02 9.80 -18.87
C ALA A 45 -5.57 9.60 -18.40
N ILE A 46 -5.17 10.25 -17.31
CA ILE A 46 -3.82 10.11 -16.73
C ILE A 46 -3.61 8.67 -16.22
N LEU A 47 -4.57 8.12 -15.48
CA LEU A 47 -4.46 6.76 -14.94
C LEU A 47 -4.47 5.69 -16.03
N ALA A 48 -5.28 5.89 -17.09
CA ALA A 48 -5.29 5.01 -18.26
C ALA A 48 -3.94 5.02 -19.00
N ALA A 49 -3.29 6.19 -19.10
CA ALA A 49 -2.01 6.34 -19.78
C ALA A 49 -0.81 5.83 -18.96
N TYR A 50 -0.87 5.92 -17.62
CA TYR A 50 0.24 5.56 -16.72
C TYR A 50 -0.17 4.63 -15.57
N PRO A 51 -0.77 3.46 -15.85
CA PRO A 51 -1.31 2.57 -14.82
C PRO A 51 -0.22 2.02 -13.90
N GLU A 52 0.95 1.64 -14.42
CA GLU A 52 2.04 1.11 -13.57
C GLU A 52 2.62 2.17 -12.62
N HIS A 53 2.68 3.44 -13.02
CA HIS A 53 3.11 4.53 -12.13
C HIS A 53 2.10 4.75 -11.00
N PHE A 54 0.81 4.68 -11.32
CA PHE A 54 -0.26 4.73 -10.33
C PHE A 54 -0.20 3.57 -9.35
N LEU A 55 -0.09 2.33 -9.84
CA LEU A 55 0.01 1.16 -8.97
C LEU A 55 1.30 1.18 -8.13
N TYR A 56 2.41 1.67 -8.69
CA TYR A 56 3.62 1.89 -7.91
C TYR A 56 3.41 2.92 -6.80
N GLY A 57 2.75 4.03 -7.08
CA GLY A 57 2.37 5.02 -6.07
C GLY A 57 1.57 4.41 -4.92
N ALA A 58 0.60 3.55 -5.25
CA ALA A 58 -0.24 2.86 -4.27
C ALA A 58 0.51 1.86 -3.36
N LEU A 59 1.71 1.45 -3.75
CA LEU A 59 2.55 0.49 -3.02
C LEU A 59 3.77 1.15 -2.36
N SER A 60 4.21 2.28 -2.92
CA SER A 60 5.55 2.82 -2.63
C SER A 60 5.74 3.22 -1.17
N ALA A 61 4.69 3.70 -0.49
CA ALA A 61 4.76 4.13 0.91
C ALA A 61 5.24 3.01 1.87
N ASP A 62 4.84 1.76 1.64
CA ASP A 62 5.22 0.62 2.51
C ASP A 62 6.62 0.09 2.21
N ILE A 63 7.05 0.17 0.96
CA ILE A 63 8.33 -0.40 0.49
C ILE A 63 9.48 0.60 0.50
N PHE A 64 9.20 1.89 0.60
CA PHE A 64 10.22 2.95 0.57
C PHE A 64 11.22 2.84 1.73
N ILE A 65 10.79 2.23 2.84
CA ILE A 65 11.63 1.92 4.01
C ILE A 65 12.71 0.87 3.65
N GLY A 66 12.41 -0.06 2.75
CA GLY A 66 13.32 -1.13 2.32
C GLY A 66 14.50 -0.68 1.46
N LYS A 67 14.52 0.57 0.99
CA LYS A 67 15.55 1.12 0.08
C LYS A 67 16.65 1.93 0.79
N GLY A 68 16.73 1.86 2.12
CA GLY A 68 17.78 2.54 2.90
C GLY A 68 17.49 4.01 3.22
N CYS A 69 16.24 4.46 3.05
CA CYS A 69 15.79 5.79 3.44
C CYS A 69 15.61 5.86 4.96
N GLN A 70 16.20 6.86 5.63
CA GLN A 70 15.93 7.11 7.05
C GLN A 70 14.52 7.66 7.22
N THR A 71 13.66 6.95 7.95
CA THR A 71 12.32 7.42 8.33
C THR A 71 12.21 7.48 9.85
N THR A 72 11.65 8.58 10.37
CA THR A 72 11.00 8.53 11.69
C THR A 72 9.62 7.86 11.54
N PRO A 73 8.99 7.35 12.61
CA PRO A 73 7.80 6.47 12.56
C PRO A 73 6.54 7.02 11.88
N THR A 74 6.56 8.25 11.36
CA THR A 74 5.39 9.00 10.87
C THR A 74 5.57 9.58 9.46
N HIS A 75 6.67 9.28 8.75
CA HIS A 75 7.03 10.04 7.54
C HIS A 75 6.56 9.46 6.20
N SER A 76 6.53 8.14 6.02
CA SER A 76 6.11 7.52 4.75
C SER A 76 4.60 7.51 4.53
N HIS A 77 3.81 7.69 5.58
CA HIS A 77 2.35 7.65 5.58
C HIS A 77 1.78 9.02 5.96
N ASN A 78 2.14 10.04 5.17
CA ASN A 78 1.95 11.44 5.55
C ASN A 78 1.22 12.25 4.47
N TRP A 79 0.10 12.87 4.85
CA TRP A 79 -0.67 13.75 3.96
C TRP A 79 0.09 15.00 3.49
N ASN A 80 1.06 15.51 4.26
CA ASN A 80 1.95 16.58 3.80
C ASN A 80 2.84 16.10 2.65
N THR A 81 3.40 14.89 2.74
CA THR A 81 4.18 14.28 1.67
C THR A 81 3.32 14.06 0.43
N ALA A 82 2.09 13.56 0.58
CA ALA A 82 1.16 13.44 -0.55
C ALA A 82 0.84 14.80 -1.19
N ARG A 83 0.63 15.86 -0.40
CA ARG A 83 0.42 17.22 -0.91
C ARG A 83 1.65 17.77 -1.62
N ALA A 84 2.84 17.50 -1.10
CA ALA A 84 4.10 17.90 -1.72
C ALA A 84 4.30 17.19 -3.06
N LEU A 85 4.14 15.85 -3.09
CA LEU A 85 4.16 15.03 -4.31
C LEU A 85 3.18 15.56 -5.37
N TRP A 86 1.94 15.81 -4.96
CA TRP A 86 0.91 16.29 -5.89
C TRP A 86 1.23 17.68 -6.46
N ARG A 87 1.81 18.58 -5.65
CA ARG A 87 2.19 19.93 -6.10
C ARG A 87 3.38 19.94 -7.05
N THR A 88 4.30 18.99 -6.92
CA THR A 88 5.51 18.88 -7.76
C THR A 88 5.33 17.97 -8.98
N ALA A 89 4.22 17.22 -9.04
CA ALA A 89 3.88 16.35 -10.15
C ALA A 89 3.39 17.14 -11.37
N HIS A 90 4.33 17.60 -12.20
CA HIS A 90 4.02 18.33 -13.45
C HIS A 90 3.82 17.40 -14.64
N GLU A 91 4.53 16.28 -14.69
CA GLU A 91 4.41 15.28 -15.76
C GLU A 91 3.25 14.32 -15.49
N PRO A 92 2.48 13.89 -16.52
CA PRO A 92 1.36 12.96 -16.34
C PRO A 92 1.73 11.66 -15.60
N ALA A 93 2.92 11.11 -15.84
CA ALA A 93 3.42 9.92 -15.14
C ALA A 93 3.61 10.17 -13.62
N HIS A 94 4.12 11.34 -13.25
CA HIS A 94 4.26 11.74 -11.85
C HIS A 94 2.92 12.03 -11.20
N GLN A 95 1.96 12.55 -11.96
CA GLN A 95 0.59 12.76 -11.48
C GLN A 95 -0.08 11.42 -11.18
N ALA A 96 0.05 10.45 -12.08
CA ALA A 96 -0.43 9.08 -11.84
C ALA A 96 0.19 8.48 -10.57
N TYR A 97 1.51 8.62 -10.40
CA TYR A 97 2.21 8.20 -9.18
C TYR A 97 1.66 8.89 -7.92
N ALA A 98 1.48 10.20 -7.95
CA ALA A 98 0.93 10.96 -6.82
C ALA A 98 -0.52 10.54 -6.48
N TYR A 99 -1.36 10.26 -7.48
CA TYR A 99 -2.70 9.72 -7.27
C TYR A 99 -2.67 8.31 -6.65
N GLY A 100 -1.69 7.49 -7.02
CA GLY A 100 -1.44 6.20 -6.39
C GLY A 100 -1.13 6.35 -4.91
N TYR A 101 -0.18 7.23 -4.57
CA TYR A 101 0.22 7.51 -3.19
C TYR A 101 -0.94 8.08 -2.36
N LEU A 102 -1.77 8.96 -2.93
CA LEU A 102 -3.00 9.43 -2.29
C LEU A 102 -4.01 8.30 -2.04
N THR A 103 -4.13 7.37 -2.99
CA THR A 103 -4.99 6.18 -2.86
C THR A 103 -4.53 5.29 -1.71
N HIS A 104 -3.22 5.12 -1.54
CA HIS A 104 -2.63 4.42 -0.41
C HIS A 104 -3.02 5.07 0.93
N LEU A 105 -2.81 6.38 1.09
CA LEU A 105 -3.19 7.06 2.34
C LEU A 105 -4.70 7.02 2.62
N ALA A 106 -5.53 7.17 1.58
CA ALA A 106 -6.97 7.05 1.71
C ALA A 106 -7.37 5.64 2.18
N ALA A 107 -6.65 4.63 1.69
CA ALA A 107 -6.83 3.26 2.09
C ALA A 107 -6.48 3.05 3.58
N ASP A 108 -5.35 3.59 4.02
CA ASP A 108 -4.89 3.47 5.41
C ASP A 108 -5.79 4.15 6.43
N VAL A 109 -6.53 5.19 6.03
CA VAL A 109 -7.54 5.78 6.91
C VAL A 109 -8.55 4.71 7.34
N ILE A 110 -9.02 3.87 6.42
CA ILE A 110 -9.94 2.78 6.76
C ILE A 110 -9.21 1.70 7.54
N ALA A 111 -8.02 1.29 7.10
CA ALA A 111 -7.25 0.25 7.77
C ALA A 111 -6.96 0.61 9.24
N HIS A 112 -6.46 1.81 9.52
CA HIS A 112 -6.01 2.17 10.87
C HIS A 112 -7.09 2.76 11.78
N ASN A 113 -8.22 3.24 11.24
CA ASN A 113 -9.31 3.76 12.09
C ASN A 113 -10.43 2.76 12.31
N TYR A 114 -10.62 1.80 11.40
CA TYR A 114 -11.68 0.81 11.51
C TYR A 114 -11.10 -0.58 11.72
N LEU A 115 -10.14 -0.97 10.90
CA LEU A 115 -9.85 -2.38 10.72
C LEU A 115 -8.87 -2.95 11.76
N VAL A 116 -7.67 -2.35 11.80
CA VAL A 116 -6.60 -2.68 12.74
C VAL A 116 -7.10 -2.57 14.20
N PRO A 117 -7.75 -1.47 14.65
CA PRO A 117 -8.21 -1.38 16.03
C PRO A 117 -9.21 -2.47 16.42
N ASN A 118 -10.12 -2.84 15.50
CA ASN A 118 -11.13 -3.87 15.76
C ASN A 118 -10.56 -5.30 15.74
N LEU A 119 -9.43 -5.53 15.07
CA LEU A 119 -8.80 -6.86 15.02
C LEU A 119 -7.63 -7.05 15.98
N LEU A 120 -6.98 -5.97 16.43
CA LEU A 120 -5.85 -6.05 17.37
C LEU A 120 -6.22 -6.77 18.68
N GLY A 121 -7.46 -6.61 19.15
CA GLY A 121 -7.97 -7.29 20.35
C GLY A 121 -8.06 -8.81 20.22
N PHE A 122 -8.07 -9.33 18.98
CA PHE A 122 -8.13 -10.76 18.67
C PHE A 122 -6.77 -11.32 18.19
N SER A 123 -5.74 -10.48 18.13
CA SER A 123 -4.42 -10.88 17.63
C SER A 123 -3.68 -11.74 18.66
N VAL A 124 -3.06 -12.82 18.18
CA VAL A 124 -2.23 -13.74 18.98
C VAL A 124 -0.86 -13.13 19.36
N VAL A 125 -0.43 -12.12 18.61
CA VAL A 125 0.82 -11.37 18.83
C VAL A 125 0.51 -9.98 19.37
N ARG A 126 1.53 -9.24 19.86
CA ARG A 126 1.37 -7.93 20.49
C ARG A 126 2.21 -6.84 19.81
N GLY A 127 1.81 -5.59 20.02
CA GLY A 127 2.55 -4.43 19.54
C GLY A 127 2.63 -4.38 18.01
N LYS A 128 3.79 -3.97 17.47
CA LYS A 128 3.99 -3.83 16.01
C LYS A 128 3.81 -5.14 15.24
N LEU A 129 4.13 -6.28 15.85
CA LEU A 129 3.91 -7.59 15.21
C LEU A 129 2.42 -7.88 15.04
N ALA A 130 1.58 -7.46 15.99
CA ALA A 130 0.13 -7.61 15.89
C ALA A 130 -0.46 -6.79 14.75
N HIS A 131 0.07 -5.59 14.56
CA HIS A 131 -0.29 -4.70 13.47
C HIS A 131 0.02 -5.34 12.12
N THR A 132 1.29 -5.69 11.88
CA THR A 132 1.72 -6.35 10.64
C THR A 132 1.01 -7.68 10.42
N TYR A 133 0.79 -8.47 11.47
CA TYR A 133 0.05 -9.72 11.36
C TYR A 133 -1.38 -9.48 10.85
N VAL A 134 -2.08 -8.50 11.44
CA VAL A 134 -3.44 -8.13 11.05
C VAL A 134 -3.47 -7.61 9.59
N GLU A 135 -2.48 -6.83 9.17
CA GLU A 135 -2.28 -6.38 7.76
C GLU A 135 -2.00 -7.51 6.76
N MET A 136 -1.29 -8.54 7.19
CA MET A 136 -1.09 -9.73 6.35
C MET A 136 -2.36 -10.55 6.19
N LEU A 137 -3.30 -10.48 7.15
CA LEU A 137 -4.53 -11.26 7.08
C LEU A 137 -5.52 -10.76 6.00
N ALA A 138 -5.72 -9.46 5.76
CA ALA A 138 -6.53 -9.08 4.58
C ALA A 138 -5.81 -9.28 3.27
N ASP A 139 -4.48 -9.25 3.21
CA ASP A 139 -3.78 -9.63 1.97
C ASP A 139 -4.14 -11.05 1.52
N LEU A 140 -4.39 -11.94 2.48
CA LEU A 140 -4.91 -13.29 2.20
C LEU A 140 -6.41 -13.32 1.84
N CYS A 141 -7.17 -12.30 2.22
CA CYS A 141 -8.60 -12.19 1.94
C CYS A 141 -8.92 -11.56 0.57
N VAL A 142 -7.90 -11.06 -0.13
CA VAL A 142 -8.05 -10.51 -1.48
C VAL A 142 -7.34 -11.39 -2.49
N ASP A 143 -8.01 -11.68 -3.61
CA ASP A 143 -7.33 -12.25 -4.77
C ASP A 143 -6.57 -11.12 -5.47
N TRP A 144 -5.28 -11.04 -5.19
CA TRP A 144 -4.42 -9.98 -5.72
C TRP A 144 -3.39 -10.55 -6.70
N PRO A 145 -3.08 -9.83 -7.79
CA PRO A 145 -2.20 -10.32 -8.85
C PRO A 145 -0.73 -10.30 -8.40
N GLN A 146 -0.30 -11.30 -7.65
CA GLN A 146 1.04 -11.41 -7.07
C GLN A 146 2.17 -11.19 -8.09
N LYS A 147 2.04 -11.76 -9.30
CA LYS A 147 3.03 -11.57 -10.39
C LYS A 147 3.15 -10.11 -10.83
N GLN A 148 2.06 -9.36 -10.84
CA GLN A 148 2.06 -7.93 -11.13
C GLN A 148 2.75 -7.17 -10.01
N GLY A 149 2.40 -7.48 -8.75
CA GLY A 149 3.07 -6.92 -7.58
C GLY A 149 4.58 -7.14 -7.61
N SER A 150 5.03 -8.39 -7.78
CA SER A 150 6.45 -8.72 -7.89
C SER A 150 7.14 -7.96 -9.02
N ARG A 151 6.51 -7.83 -10.19
CA ARG A 151 7.08 -7.05 -11.30
C ARG A 151 7.27 -5.59 -10.92
N ILE A 152 6.26 -4.96 -10.32
CA ILE A 152 6.32 -3.58 -9.87
C ILE A 152 7.42 -3.42 -8.81
N PHE A 153 7.55 -4.36 -7.87
CA PHE A 153 8.59 -4.32 -6.83
C PHE A 153 10.01 -4.52 -7.38
N CYS A 154 10.19 -5.35 -8.41
CA CYS A 154 11.51 -5.64 -8.98
C CYS A 154 12.01 -4.59 -9.98
N GLN A 155 11.13 -3.71 -10.48
CA GLN A 155 11.51 -2.67 -11.42
C GLN A 155 12.16 -1.47 -10.69
N PRO A 156 13.21 -0.87 -11.26
CA PRO A 156 13.76 0.38 -10.74
C PRO A 156 12.82 1.55 -11.08
N HIS A 157 12.25 2.19 -10.06
CA HIS A 157 11.39 3.37 -10.19
C HIS A 157 12.13 4.65 -9.79
N SER A 158 13.34 4.83 -10.32
CA SER A 158 14.30 5.87 -9.87
C SER A 158 13.73 7.29 -9.90
N CYS A 159 12.92 7.62 -10.90
CA CYS A 159 12.30 8.94 -11.03
C CYS A 159 11.24 9.18 -9.94
N SER A 160 10.34 8.22 -9.71
CA SER A 160 9.31 8.28 -8.67
C SER A 160 9.91 8.20 -7.26
N ASP A 161 10.94 7.40 -7.06
CA ASP A 161 11.69 7.33 -5.79
C ASP A 161 12.35 8.68 -5.46
N THR A 162 12.95 9.32 -6.46
CA THR A 162 13.53 10.66 -6.30
C THR A 162 12.47 11.69 -5.95
N LEU A 163 11.30 11.62 -6.59
CA LEU A 163 10.18 12.51 -6.31
C LEU A 163 9.67 12.35 -4.87
N LEU A 164 9.53 11.11 -4.39
CA LEU A 164 9.16 10.81 -3.00
C LEU A 164 10.24 11.27 -2.02
N LEU A 165 11.52 11.05 -2.32
CA LEU A 165 12.63 11.56 -1.50
C LEU A 165 12.62 13.08 -1.36
N GLN A 166 12.26 13.81 -2.42
CA GLN A 166 12.13 15.27 -2.38
C GLN A 166 10.92 15.72 -1.56
N ALA A 167 9.82 14.97 -1.61
CA ALA A 167 8.57 15.30 -0.91
C ALA A 167 8.56 14.95 0.59
N VAL A 168 9.47 14.08 1.04
CA VAL A 168 9.61 13.69 2.46
C VAL A 168 10.47 14.68 3.25
N ARG A 169 11.27 15.52 2.58
CA ARG A 169 12.11 16.57 3.18
C ARG A 169 11.30 17.81 3.58
#